data_AF-A0A7S0A7F2-F1
#
_entry.id   AF-A0A7S0A7F2-F1
#
_cell.length_a   1.000
_cell.length_b   1.000
_cell.length_c   1.000
_cell.angle_alpha   90.00
_cell.angle_beta   90.00
_cell.angle_gamma   90.00
#
_symmetry.space_group_name_H-M   'P 1'
#
loop_
_entity.id
_entity.type
_entity.pdbx_description
1 polymer ?
#
loop_
_entity_poly.entity_id
_entity_poly.type
_entity_poly.pdbx_seq_one_letter_code
_entity_poly.pdbx_strand_id
1 'polypeptide(L)'
;MSVQPSSFFDVPPELSCPLCLDLLHDPVSTPCRHTFCRACVSSVLNAGHVSCPLCRSSIQDFDPATALTDQASVALVTEALPEEAVAHRARETIGRLEIVVGNLYEEVAARGRNCNKWTMYVALRGDAGGHAAALVERVVYSLHPTFKPQVVTSFPPTFSLCRFGWGTFTVNCDIHWIHQLDMPPTR
;
A
#
# COMPACT_ATOMS: atom_id res chain seq x y z
N MET A 1 -2.31 -10.39 28.54
CA MET A 1 -2.29 -8.92 28.44
C MET A 1 -3.41 -8.53 27.50
N SER A 2 -4.47 -7.98 28.06
CA SER A 2 -5.68 -7.55 27.36
C SER A 2 -5.36 -6.37 26.43
N VAL A 3 -5.64 -6.53 25.14
CA VAL A 3 -5.58 -5.45 24.14
C VAL A 3 -6.61 -4.39 24.56
N GLN A 4 -6.15 -3.18 24.86
CA GLN A 4 -7.03 -2.05 25.15
C GLN A 4 -7.46 -1.37 23.84
N PRO A 5 -8.68 -0.80 23.76
CA PRO A 5 -9.23 -0.25 22.54
C PRO A 5 -8.52 1.04 22.11
N SER A 6 -8.59 1.33 20.82
CA SER A 6 -8.05 2.47 20.04
C SER A 6 -8.48 3.88 20.49
N SER A 7 -9.04 4.06 21.69
CA SER A 7 -9.68 5.30 22.15
C SER A 7 -8.74 6.24 22.94
N PHE A 8 -7.56 6.57 22.40
CA PHE A 8 -6.63 7.48 23.10
C PHE A 8 -6.83 8.97 22.78
N PHE A 9 -7.60 9.31 21.76
CA PHE A 9 -7.78 10.70 21.33
C PHE A 9 -9.26 11.02 21.12
N ASP A 10 -9.72 12.14 21.68
CA ASP A 10 -11.04 12.69 21.40
C ASP A 10 -11.04 13.26 19.97
N VAL A 11 -11.36 12.41 18.98
CA VAL A 11 -11.47 12.82 17.58
C VAL A 11 -12.75 13.63 17.39
N PRO A 12 -12.67 14.89 16.92
CA PRO A 12 -13.85 15.69 16.63
C PRO A 12 -14.74 15.01 15.58
N PRO A 13 -16.08 15.08 15.69
CA PRO A 13 -16.99 14.45 14.74
C PRO A 13 -16.75 14.85 13.28
N GLU A 14 -16.35 16.10 13.04
CA GLU A 14 -16.00 16.64 11.73
C GLU A 14 -14.71 16.05 11.13
N LEU A 15 -13.85 15.49 11.97
CA LEU A 15 -12.61 14.80 11.57
C LEU A 15 -12.74 13.27 11.63
N SER A 16 -13.91 12.77 12.03
CA SER A 16 -14.20 11.34 12.11
C SER A 16 -14.84 10.85 10.82
N CYS A 17 -14.40 9.68 10.34
CA CYS A 17 -15.06 9.02 9.24
C CYS A 17 -16.39 8.42 9.72
N PRO A 18 -17.53 8.74 9.09
CA PRO A 18 -18.84 8.23 9.53
C PRO A 18 -19.03 6.71 9.31
N LEU A 19 -18.12 6.05 8.59
CA LEU A 19 -18.19 4.61 8.30
C LEU A 19 -17.39 3.77 9.28
N CYS A 20 -16.15 4.17 9.60
CA CYS A 20 -15.32 3.46 10.58
C CYS A 20 -15.34 4.09 11.98
N LEU A 21 -15.98 5.25 12.14
CA LEU A 21 -16.13 6.00 13.39
C LEU A 21 -14.81 6.40 14.04
N ASP A 22 -13.79 6.63 13.23
CA ASP A 22 -12.43 6.94 13.66
C ASP A 22 -11.80 7.95 12.69
N LEU A 23 -10.67 8.56 13.07
CA LEU A 23 -10.00 9.68 12.38
C LEU A 23 -9.90 9.51 10.86
N LEU A 24 -10.30 10.53 10.09
CA LEU A 24 -10.19 10.50 8.63
C LEU A 24 -8.76 10.19 8.16
N HIS A 25 -8.61 9.07 7.44
CA HIS A 25 -7.39 8.67 6.75
C HIS A 25 -7.61 8.63 5.24
N ASP A 26 -6.70 9.26 4.48
CA ASP A 26 -6.82 9.49 3.03
C ASP A 26 -8.26 9.88 2.64
N PRO A 27 -8.75 11.02 3.16
CA PRO A 27 -10.12 11.43 2.99
C PRO A 27 -10.43 11.73 1.52
N VAL A 28 -11.59 11.28 1.05
CA VAL A 28 -12.14 11.62 -0.27
C VAL A 28 -13.56 12.15 -0.11
N SER A 29 -13.87 13.17 -0.89
CA SER A 29 -15.18 13.82 -0.90
C SER A 29 -16.01 13.33 -2.08
N THR A 30 -17.19 12.80 -1.77
CA THR A 30 -18.18 12.41 -2.79
C THR A 30 -18.79 13.64 -3.48
N PRO A 31 -19.45 13.51 -4.65
CA PRO A 31 -20.13 14.63 -5.32
C PRO A 31 -21.20 15.32 -4.45
N CYS A 32 -21.78 14.59 -3.50
CA CYS A 32 -22.72 15.12 -2.51
C CYS A 32 -22.06 15.84 -1.32
N ARG A 33 -20.73 16.04 -1.36
CA ARG A 33 -19.90 16.75 -0.37
C ARG A 33 -19.79 16.09 1.00
N HIS A 34 -19.97 14.78 1.07
CA HIS A 34 -19.66 14.00 2.27
C HIS A 34 -18.28 13.36 2.14
N THR A 35 -17.50 13.45 3.21
CA THR A 35 -16.12 12.97 3.28
C THR A 35 -16.04 11.62 4.00
N PHE A 36 -15.28 10.69 3.43
CA PHE A 36 -15.03 9.37 3.99
C PHE A 36 -13.56 9.02 3.80
N CYS A 37 -13.05 8.02 4.52
CA CYS A 37 -11.79 7.41 4.14
C CYS A 37 -11.95 6.74 2.77
N ARG A 38 -10.95 6.88 1.90
CA ARG A 38 -10.95 6.24 0.57
C ARG A 38 -11.30 4.75 0.67
N ALA A 39 -10.61 4.01 1.54
CA ALA A 39 -10.87 2.59 1.74
C ALA A 39 -12.31 2.28 2.17
N CYS A 40 -12.90 3.10 3.05
CA CYS A 40 -14.25 2.88 3.55
C CYS A 40 -15.30 3.07 2.44
N VAL A 41 -15.21 4.16 1.66
CA VAL A 41 -16.16 4.38 0.57
C VAL A 41 -15.93 3.41 -0.60
N SER A 42 -14.68 3.02 -0.87
CA SER A 42 -14.36 1.94 -1.82
C SER A 42 -15.04 0.63 -1.42
N SER A 43 -14.99 0.25 -0.14
CA SER A 43 -15.64 -0.97 0.34
C SER A 43 -17.16 -0.95 0.13
N VAL A 44 -17.80 0.20 0.33
CA VAL A 44 -19.25 0.38 0.10
C VAL A 44 -19.60 0.19 -1.38
N LEU A 45 -18.84 0.82 -2.29
CA LEU A 45 -19.06 0.69 -3.74
C LEU A 45 -18.75 -0.72 -4.25
N ASN A 46 -17.69 -1.35 -3.74
CA ASN A 46 -17.32 -2.73 -4.09
C ASN A 46 -18.37 -3.75 -3.64
N ALA A 47 -19.13 -3.44 -2.59
CA ALA A 47 -20.29 -4.24 -2.17
C ALA A 47 -21.55 -4.01 -3.04
N GLY A 48 -21.46 -3.15 -4.06
CA GLY A 48 -22.54 -2.87 -5.02
C GLY A 48 -23.49 -1.74 -4.59
N HIS A 49 -23.20 -1.01 -3.51
CA HIS A 49 -23.98 0.16 -3.14
C HIS A 49 -23.60 1.36 -4.01
N VAL A 50 -24.59 2.09 -4.53
CA VAL A 50 -24.38 3.24 -5.42
C VAL A 50 -24.88 4.56 -4.83
N SER A 51 -25.14 4.58 -3.53
CA SER A 51 -25.69 5.74 -2.81
C SER A 51 -24.80 6.12 -1.64
N CYS A 52 -24.69 7.42 -1.39
CA CYS A 52 -23.96 7.95 -0.25
C CYS A 52 -24.55 7.41 1.08
N PRO A 53 -23.72 6.84 1.98
CA PRO A 53 -24.20 6.32 3.26
C PRO A 53 -24.83 7.37 4.18
N LEU A 54 -24.46 8.64 4.05
CA LEU A 54 -24.96 9.73 4.89
C LEU A 54 -26.27 10.34 4.39
N CYS A 55 -26.35 10.70 3.10
CA CYS A 55 -27.49 11.44 2.56
C CYS A 55 -28.30 10.68 1.49
N ARG A 56 -27.87 9.47 1.11
CA ARG A 56 -28.50 8.62 0.08
C ARG A 56 -28.52 9.19 -1.33
N SER A 57 -27.84 10.31 -1.59
CA SER A 57 -27.62 10.82 -2.95
C SER A 57 -26.85 9.79 -3.80
N SER A 58 -27.15 9.73 -5.09
CA SER A 58 -26.42 8.84 -6.01
C SER A 58 -24.94 9.23 -6.07
N ILE A 59 -24.08 8.24 -5.98
CA ILE A 59 -22.63 8.33 -6.15
C ILE A 59 -22.13 7.28 -7.15
N GLN A 60 -23.00 6.82 -8.06
CA GLN A 60 -22.70 5.76 -9.03
C GLN A 60 -21.49 6.09 -9.93
N ASP A 61 -21.28 7.37 -10.25
CA ASP A 61 -20.21 7.85 -11.14
C ASP A 61 -18.96 8.28 -10.36
N PHE A 62 -18.93 8.07 -9.05
CA PHE A 62 -17.79 8.37 -8.21
C PHE A 62 -16.86 7.14 -8.13
N ASP A 63 -15.62 7.31 -8.58
CA ASP A 63 -14.58 6.30 -8.44
C ASP A 63 -13.56 6.73 -7.37
N PRO A 64 -13.58 6.09 -6.18
CA PRO A 64 -12.62 6.38 -5.13
C PRO A 64 -11.19 5.97 -5.49
N ALA A 65 -10.92 5.17 -6.52
CA ALA A 65 -9.55 4.87 -6.93
C ALA A 65 -8.89 6.06 -7.63
N THR A 66 -9.69 6.90 -8.31
CA THR A 66 -9.20 8.05 -9.08
C THR A 66 -9.55 9.41 -8.44
N ALA A 67 -10.40 9.43 -7.42
CA ALA A 67 -10.75 10.65 -6.68
C ALA A 67 -9.51 11.33 -6.07
N LEU A 68 -9.44 12.66 -6.12
CA LEU A 68 -8.39 13.39 -5.42
C LEU A 68 -8.64 13.35 -3.91
N THR A 69 -7.55 13.24 -3.13
CA THR A 69 -7.61 13.35 -1.67
C THR A 69 -8.07 14.76 -1.28
N ASP A 70 -8.99 14.85 -0.32
CA ASP A 70 -9.52 16.09 0.22
C ASP A 70 -8.46 16.79 1.09
N GLN A 71 -7.72 17.71 0.46
CA GLN A 71 -6.62 18.43 1.10
C GLN A 71 -7.08 19.33 2.25
N ALA A 72 -8.32 19.82 2.22
CA ALA A 72 -8.85 20.62 3.33
C ALA A 72 -9.04 19.76 4.57
N SER A 73 -9.59 18.55 4.40
CA SER A 73 -9.73 17.58 5.49
C SER A 73 -8.37 17.12 6.03
N VAL A 74 -7.39 16.88 5.15
CA VAL A 74 -6.01 16.54 5.56
C VAL A 74 -5.37 17.66 6.39
N ALA A 75 -5.49 18.91 5.94
CA ALA A 75 -4.96 20.06 6.67
C ALA A 75 -5.60 20.17 8.06
N LEU A 76 -6.94 20.08 8.15
CA LEU A 76 -7.64 20.12 9.43
C LEU A 76 -7.22 19.00 10.37
N VAL A 77 -7.09 17.76 9.89
CA VAL A 77 -6.60 16.63 10.70
C VAL A 77 -5.20 16.88 11.24
N THR A 78 -4.29 17.34 10.37
CA THR A 78 -2.88 17.56 10.72
C THR A 78 -2.69 18.74 11.68
N GLU A 79 -3.53 19.77 11.57
CA GLU A 79 -3.50 20.95 12.45
C GLU A 79 -4.18 20.69 13.80
N ALA A 80 -5.26 19.90 13.82
CA ALA A 80 -6.07 19.72 15.03
C ALA A 80 -5.59 18.58 15.93
N LEU A 81 -4.96 17.54 15.38
CA LEU A 81 -4.61 16.33 16.14
C LEU A 81 -3.09 16.15 16.32
N PRO A 82 -2.66 15.50 17.42
CA PRO A 82 -1.25 15.16 17.62
C PRO A 82 -0.70 14.26 16.50
N GLU A 83 0.57 14.44 16.16
CA GLU A 83 1.26 13.64 15.15
C GLU A 83 1.17 12.14 15.46
N GLU A 84 1.23 11.76 16.73
CA GLU A 84 1.11 10.37 17.16
C GLU A 84 -0.27 9.76 16.84
N ALA A 85 -1.34 10.55 16.93
CA ALA A 85 -2.69 10.12 16.60
C ALA A 85 -2.84 9.87 15.10
N VAL A 86 -2.31 10.79 14.29
CA VAL A 86 -2.31 10.68 12.82
C VAL A 86 -1.45 9.48 12.37
N ALA A 87 -0.27 9.31 12.96
CA ALA A 87 0.62 8.19 12.68
C ALA A 87 0.03 6.84 13.12
N HIS A 88 -0.61 6.78 14.29
CA HIS A 88 -1.33 5.59 14.75
C HIS A 88 -2.40 5.19 13.75
N ARG A 89 -3.25 6.14 13.34
CA ARG A 89 -4.31 5.89 12.37
C ARG A 89 -3.74 5.38 11.05
N ALA A 90 -2.68 6.01 10.53
CA ALA A 90 -2.04 5.60 9.29
C ALA A 90 -1.56 4.12 9.34
N ARG A 91 -1.04 3.68 10.50
CA ARG A 91 -0.60 2.28 10.70
C ARG A 91 -1.77 1.29 10.70
N GLU A 92 -2.90 1.65 11.28
CA GLU A 92 -4.09 0.79 11.31
C GLU A 92 -4.71 0.58 9.93
N THR A 93 -4.75 1.62 9.08
CA THR A 93 -5.34 1.52 7.74
C THR A 93 -4.52 0.73 6.72
N ILE A 94 -3.24 0.47 6.98
CA ILE A 94 -2.43 -0.43 6.13
C ILE A 94 -2.97 -1.86 6.18
N GLY A 95 -3.76 -2.21 7.20
CA GLY A 95 -4.31 -3.54 7.38
C GLY A 95 -3.21 -4.60 7.49
N ARG A 96 -3.57 -5.87 7.29
CA ARG A 96 -2.58 -6.94 7.17
C ARG A 96 -2.01 -6.93 5.76
N LEU A 97 -0.79 -6.40 5.62
CA LEU A 97 -0.02 -6.53 4.39
C LEU A 97 0.72 -7.87 4.37
N GLU A 98 0.45 -8.68 3.35
CA GLU A 98 1.22 -9.87 3.01
C GLU A 98 2.28 -9.52 1.96
N ILE A 99 3.54 -9.74 2.32
CA ILE A 99 4.67 -9.60 1.42
C ILE A 99 4.93 -10.98 0.80
N VAL A 100 4.86 -11.06 -0.53
CA VAL A 100 5.20 -12.26 -1.28
C VAL A 100 6.52 -12.05 -1.99
N VAL A 101 7.56 -12.78 -1.58
CA VAL A 101 8.83 -12.87 -2.29
C VAL A 101 8.83 -14.18 -3.07
N GLY A 102 8.96 -14.09 -4.39
CA GLY A 102 8.85 -15.26 -5.27
C GLY A 102 9.89 -15.30 -6.37
N ASN A 103 9.97 -16.46 -7.01
CA ASN A 103 10.84 -16.74 -8.15
C ASN A 103 10.03 -17.44 -9.24
N LEU A 104 10.09 -16.93 -10.47
CA LEU A 104 9.63 -17.62 -11.67
C LEU A 104 10.83 -18.15 -12.45
N TYR A 105 10.66 -19.30 -13.10
CA TYR A 105 11.73 -19.99 -13.82
C TYR A 105 11.26 -20.48 -15.19
N GLU A 106 12.10 -20.31 -16.20
CA GLU A 106 11.95 -20.91 -17.53
C GLU A 106 13.30 -21.39 -18.08
N GLU A 107 13.29 -22.57 -18.71
CA GLU A 107 14.43 -23.05 -19.48
C GLU A 107 14.38 -22.46 -20.89
N VAL A 108 15.48 -21.87 -21.33
CA VAL A 108 15.60 -21.21 -22.64
C VAL A 108 16.65 -21.91 -23.51
N ALA A 109 16.38 -21.93 -24.81
CA ALA A 109 17.29 -22.46 -25.81
C ALA A 109 18.69 -21.84 -25.63
N ALA A 110 19.70 -22.70 -25.53
CA ALA A 110 20.99 -22.36 -24.91
C ALA A 110 21.69 -21.15 -25.55
N ARG A 111 22.08 -20.18 -24.71
CA ARG A 111 23.17 -19.22 -24.99
C ARG A 111 24.38 -19.59 -24.11
N GLY A 112 25.08 -20.67 -24.48
CA GLY A 112 26.17 -21.22 -23.67
C GLY A 112 25.67 -21.90 -22.38
N ARG A 113 26.39 -21.76 -21.26
CA ARG A 113 25.98 -22.36 -19.96
C ARG A 113 24.74 -21.73 -19.33
N ASN A 114 24.30 -20.56 -19.79
CA ASN A 114 23.19 -19.80 -19.20
C ASN A 114 21.86 -20.16 -19.89
N CYS A 115 21.35 -21.36 -19.67
CA CYS A 115 20.07 -21.83 -20.21
C CYS A 115 18.87 -21.60 -19.28
N ASN A 116 19.08 -21.01 -18.10
CA ASN A 116 18.02 -20.79 -17.13
C ASN A 116 17.71 -19.31 -17.03
N LYS A 117 16.52 -18.90 -17.45
CA LYS A 117 16.01 -17.55 -17.18
C LYS A 117 15.16 -17.61 -15.91
N TRP A 118 15.45 -16.72 -14.99
CA TRP A 118 14.77 -16.64 -13.70
C TRP A 118 14.36 -15.20 -13.42
N THR A 119 13.22 -15.04 -12.74
CA THR A 119 12.68 -13.73 -12.36
C THR A 119 12.33 -13.75 -10.87
N MET A 120 13.14 -13.05 -10.08
CA MET A 120 12.78 -12.73 -8.70
C MET A 120 11.72 -11.61 -8.71
N TYR A 121 10.76 -11.67 -7.80
CA TYR A 121 9.79 -10.61 -7.63
C TYR A 121 9.38 -10.44 -6.18
N VAL A 122 9.02 -9.20 -5.84
CA VAL A 122 8.31 -8.85 -4.62
C VAL A 122 6.94 -8.33 -5.01
N ALA A 123 5.89 -8.90 -4.41
CA ALA A 123 4.53 -8.44 -4.55
C ALA A 123 3.93 -8.17 -3.16
N LEU A 124 3.12 -7.12 -3.08
CA LEU A 124 2.37 -6.78 -1.89
C LEU A 124 0.90 -7.14 -2.11
N ARG A 125 0.36 -7.93 -1.19
CA ARG A 125 -1.06 -8.31 -1.15
C ARG A 125 -1.65 -7.79 0.16
N GLY A 126 -2.88 -7.34 0.14
CA GLY A 126 -3.56 -6.87 1.34
C GLY A 126 -4.87 -6.18 1.01
N ASP A 127 -5.61 -5.82 2.05
CA ASP A 127 -6.92 -5.18 1.96
C ASP A 127 -6.84 -3.73 1.45
N ALA A 128 -5.63 -3.21 1.20
CA ALA A 128 -5.31 -1.88 0.71
C ALA A 128 -5.65 -1.64 -0.79
N GLY A 129 -6.81 -2.12 -1.26
CA GLY A 129 -7.51 -1.63 -2.45
C GLY A 129 -6.65 -1.39 -3.71
N GLY A 130 -5.74 -2.30 -4.05
CA GLY A 130 -4.91 -2.19 -5.26
C GLY A 130 -3.76 -1.17 -5.21
N HIS A 131 -3.59 -0.44 -4.11
CA HIS A 131 -2.57 0.60 -3.93
C HIS A 131 -1.32 0.10 -3.18
N ALA A 132 -1.26 -1.19 -2.81
CA ALA A 132 -0.20 -1.73 -1.98
C ALA A 132 1.21 -1.52 -2.57
N ALA A 133 1.38 -1.58 -3.89
CA ALA A 133 2.66 -1.32 -4.54
C ALA A 133 3.16 0.13 -4.34
N ALA A 134 2.25 1.10 -4.13
CA ALA A 134 2.61 2.50 -3.87
C ALA A 134 3.19 2.72 -2.47
N LEU A 135 3.07 1.73 -1.57
CA LEU A 135 3.66 1.77 -0.23
C LEU A 135 5.17 1.48 -0.22
N VAL A 136 5.71 0.96 -1.33
CA VAL A 136 7.13 0.61 -1.49
C VAL A 136 7.78 1.63 -2.39
N GLU A 137 8.77 2.34 -1.85
CA GLU A 137 9.62 3.26 -2.59
C GLU A 137 10.48 2.50 -3.61
N ARG A 138 11.12 1.41 -3.16
CA ARG A 138 12.01 0.58 -3.99
C ARG A 138 12.30 -0.77 -3.34
N VAL A 139 12.71 -1.74 -4.17
CA VAL A 139 13.27 -3.02 -3.71
C VAL A 139 14.70 -3.16 -4.22
N VAL A 140 15.62 -3.47 -3.33
CA VAL A 140 17.05 -3.67 -3.63
C VAL A 140 17.37 -5.15 -3.59
N TYR A 141 17.78 -5.70 -4.73
CA TYR A 141 18.22 -7.07 -4.88
C TYR A 141 19.74 -7.15 -4.78
N SER A 142 20.25 -7.95 -3.85
CA SER A 142 21.67 -8.29 -3.75
C SER A 142 21.93 -9.68 -4.32
N LEU A 143 22.67 -9.72 -5.42
CA LEU A 143 22.96 -10.92 -6.20
C LEU A 143 24.31 -11.53 -5.83
N HIS A 144 24.47 -12.81 -6.18
CA HIS A 144 25.74 -13.51 -6.08
C HIS A 144 26.88 -12.74 -6.79
N PRO A 145 28.14 -12.77 -6.29
CA PRO A 145 29.23 -11.93 -6.80
C PRO A 145 29.56 -12.05 -8.29
N THR A 146 29.16 -13.15 -8.93
CA THR A 146 29.34 -13.40 -10.37
C THR A 146 28.46 -12.52 -11.26
N PHE A 147 27.39 -11.94 -10.73
CA PHE A 147 26.53 -11.01 -11.49
C PHE A 147 27.12 -9.61 -11.51
N LYS A 148 26.93 -8.89 -12.62
CA LYS A 148 27.29 -7.48 -12.78
C LYS A 148 26.10 -6.71 -13.37
N PRO A 149 25.60 -5.65 -12.71
CA PRO A 149 25.93 -5.25 -11.34
C PRO A 149 25.47 -6.30 -10.31
N GLN A 150 26.10 -6.32 -9.15
CA GLN A 150 25.75 -7.24 -8.03
C GLN A 150 24.53 -6.74 -7.25
N VAL A 151 24.27 -5.44 -7.28
CA VAL A 151 23.12 -4.82 -6.61
C VAL A 151 22.22 -4.22 -7.69
N VAL A 152 20.93 -4.52 -7.64
CA VAL A 152 19.94 -4.02 -8.60
C VAL A 152 18.74 -3.49 -7.84
N THR A 153 18.33 -2.25 -8.14
CA THR A 153 17.15 -1.64 -7.55
C THR A 153 15.99 -1.69 -8.54
N SER A 154 14.81 -2.05 -8.06
CA SER A 154 13.54 -1.97 -8.80
C SER A 154 12.59 -0.98 -8.13
N PHE A 155 11.67 -0.43 -8.89
CA PHE A 155 10.75 0.65 -8.50
C PHE A 155 9.31 0.29 -8.91
N PRO A 156 8.29 1.00 -8.39
CA PRO A 156 6.90 0.79 -8.81
C PRO A 156 6.73 0.94 -10.34
N PRO A 157 5.72 0.29 -10.95
CA PRO A 157 4.67 -0.52 -10.32
C PRO A 157 5.04 -1.99 -10.12
N THR A 158 6.20 -2.43 -10.59
CA THR A 158 6.63 -3.83 -10.52
C THR A 158 8.03 -3.97 -9.93
N PHE A 159 8.13 -4.68 -8.81
CA PHE A 159 9.40 -4.95 -8.18
C PHE A 159 9.93 -6.30 -8.63
N SER A 160 10.44 -6.39 -9.87
CA SER A 160 10.96 -7.65 -10.40
C SER A 160 12.36 -7.52 -10.99
N LEU A 161 13.10 -8.62 -10.97
CA LEU A 161 14.45 -8.72 -11.48
C LEU A 161 14.60 -10.01 -12.29
N CYS A 162 14.83 -9.88 -13.60
CA CYS A 162 15.06 -11.01 -14.50
C CYS A 162 16.54 -11.14 -14.87
N ARG A 163 17.08 -12.36 -14.85
CA ARG A 163 18.46 -12.68 -15.22
C ARG A 163 18.57 -14.10 -15.77
N PHE A 164 19.74 -14.40 -16.33
CA PHE A 164 20.08 -15.74 -16.79
C PHE A 164 21.15 -16.36 -15.88
N GLY A 165 21.14 -17.67 -15.70
CA GLY A 165 22.12 -18.37 -14.89
C GLY A 165 22.18 -19.87 -15.16
N TRP A 166 22.95 -20.56 -14.33
CA TRP A 166 23.22 -22.00 -14.46
C TRP A 166 23.17 -22.74 -13.12
N GLY A 167 22.94 -22.03 -12.02
CA GLY A 167 22.91 -22.60 -10.67
C GLY A 167 21.97 -21.83 -9.77
N THR A 168 21.82 -22.35 -8.55
CA THR A 168 21.00 -21.76 -7.48
C THR A 168 21.89 -20.96 -6.54
N PHE A 169 21.32 -19.91 -5.95
CA PHE A 169 21.98 -19.03 -4.99
C PHE A 169 20.91 -18.25 -4.22
N THR A 170 21.32 -17.68 -3.09
CA THR A 170 20.46 -16.78 -2.33
C THR A 170 20.46 -15.39 -2.96
N VAL A 171 19.27 -14.80 -3.09
CA VAL A 171 19.09 -13.40 -3.46
C VAL A 171 18.45 -12.70 -2.27
N ASN A 172 19.17 -11.74 -1.68
CA ASN A 172 18.59 -10.91 -0.62
C ASN A 172 17.76 -9.80 -1.26
N CYS A 173 16.61 -9.50 -0.65
CA CYS A 173 15.68 -8.48 -1.12
C CYS A 173 15.42 -7.50 0.03
N ASP A 174 15.99 -6.30 -0.05
CA ASP A 174 15.70 -5.23 0.91
C ASP A 174 14.54 -4.37 0.37
N ILE A 175 13.40 -4.37 1.06
CA ILE A 175 12.21 -3.61 0.70
C ILE A 175 12.24 -2.27 1.45
N HIS A 176 12.30 -1.17 0.71
CA HIS A 176 12.26 0.19 1.25
C HIS A 176 10.85 0.76 1.11
N TRP A 177 10.27 1.13 2.25
CA TRP A 177 8.94 1.72 2.34
C TRP A 177 8.99 3.21 2.03
N ILE A 178 7.87 3.78 1.58
CA ILE A 178 7.75 5.23 1.46
C ILE A 178 7.93 5.90 2.82
N HIS A 179 8.55 7.09 2.84
CA HIS A 179 8.92 7.79 4.06
C HIS A 179 7.74 8.05 5.00
N GLN A 180 6.53 8.22 4.45
CA GLN A 180 5.30 8.47 5.24
C GLN A 180 4.91 7.30 6.15
N LEU A 181 5.42 6.09 5.89
CA LEU A 181 5.13 4.94 6.75
C LEU A 181 6.01 4.88 8.00
N ASP A 182 7.12 5.63 8.04
CA ASP A 182 8.11 5.58 9.12
C ASP A 182 8.54 4.14 9.48
N MET A 183 8.67 3.29 8.45
CA MET A 183 9.06 1.89 8.60
C MET A 183 10.50 1.67 8.16
N PRO A 184 11.33 0.95 8.95
CA PRO A 184 12.65 0.56 8.50
C PRO A 184 12.55 -0.43 7.32
N PRO A 185 13.60 -0.56 6.49
CA PRO A 185 13.59 -1.53 5.41
C PRO A 185 13.37 -2.96 5.90
N THR A 186 12.52 -3.71 5.20
CA THR A 186 12.27 -5.13 5.48
C THR A 186 13.28 -5.99 4.71
N ARG A 187 13.92 -6.94 5.39
CA ARG A 187 14.94 -7.84 4.81
C ARG A 187 14.49 -9.29 4.84
#